data_AF-A0A8J7QE14-F1
#
_entry.id   AF-A0A8J7QE14-F1
#
_cell.length_a   1.000
_cell.length_b   1.000
_cell.length_c   1.000
_cell.angle_alpha   90.00
_cell.angle_beta   90.00
_cell.angle_gamma   90.00
#
_symmetry.space_group_name_H-M   'P 1'
#
loop_
_entity.id
_entity.type
_entity.pdbx_description
1 polymer ?
#
loop_
_entity_poly.entity_id
_entity_poly.type
_entity_poly.pdbx_seq_one_letter_code
_entity_poly.pdbx_strand_id
1 'polypeptide(L)'
;MKNLMVCVLFIAGGLLLAQKPHAGRVTGKVLTISGDPIEGVTIDLKFADPTSEKWNAQGITTKGNGGFVQVALPSGGATLSLSKEGFESREYTYTQDQSTVNLKIRMLKEGQTITDAEMGPQPLVKGTIIDTEGNPLPEVTLIISSQDFPGYTKTYVTAADGTFDVESIGDAKVEILCKKEGYRDEILRYNHTKGTFKLKKGELRMMTIEQAMKEAGIEKPEMTPRDKAILKFNDSVDPYQAKDYALAEQLAKEAVAIDPTLDKAVQVVVYSNYFQQDWDEAAEYAQKYLELVPDNENMMKLAVEVGGKSSKGGAFAKKVAAKLREMTPVTPDSLYREVIDALNANDDATAKAKSEEILKMDEKYALAYFELGKIYVREYEFESAILNLKKYLKYAPEGSPAAKHRAEATELIVTLSE
;
A
#
# COMPACT_ATOMS: atom_id res chain seq x y z
N MET A 1 34.29 46.94 41.79
CA MET A 1 34.61 46.52 40.40
C MET A 1 33.74 45.34 40.03
N LYS A 2 33.01 45.46 38.92
CA LYS A 2 32.37 44.44 38.06
C LYS A 2 31.18 43.68 38.69
N ASN A 3 29.95 44.07 38.32
CA ASN A 3 29.11 43.52 37.21
C ASN A 3 28.50 42.17 37.63
N LEU A 4 27.20 41.87 37.51
CA LEU A 4 26.22 42.25 36.49
C LEU A 4 24.86 41.70 36.96
N MET A 5 23.75 42.45 36.88
CA MET A 5 22.49 41.85 36.44
C MET A 5 21.56 42.92 35.89
N VAL A 6 21.41 42.86 34.56
CA VAL A 6 20.53 43.67 33.73
C VAL A 6 19.11 43.14 33.88
N CYS A 7 18.17 44.01 34.26
CA CYS A 7 16.73 43.76 34.09
C CYS A 7 16.24 44.61 32.92
N VAL A 8 15.96 43.94 31.79
CA VAL A 8 15.25 44.53 30.64
C VAL A 8 13.76 44.54 30.97
N LEU A 9 13.17 45.73 31.06
CA LEU A 9 11.73 45.93 31.10
C LEU A 9 11.12 45.62 29.72
N PHE A 10 10.19 44.67 29.69
CA PHE A 10 9.27 44.47 28.57
C PHE A 10 8.21 45.59 28.57
N ILE A 11 8.22 46.43 27.54
CA ILE A 11 7.11 47.33 27.23
C ILE A 11 6.08 46.54 26.43
N ALA A 12 4.94 46.27 27.06
CA ALA A 12 3.76 45.71 26.41
C ALA A 12 3.07 46.78 25.54
N GLY A 13 3.50 46.91 24.29
CA GLY A 13 2.79 47.66 23.25
C GLY A 13 1.77 46.77 22.56
N GLY A 14 0.53 46.73 23.07
CA GLY A 14 -0.59 46.10 22.40
C GLY A 14 -1.02 46.90 21.17
N LEU A 15 -0.52 46.51 19.99
CA LEU A 15 -1.00 47.01 18.70
C LEU A 15 -2.36 46.35 18.43
N LEU A 16 -3.45 47.06 18.69
CA LEU A 16 -4.78 46.72 18.16
C LEU A 16 -4.75 46.93 16.64
N LEU A 17 -4.41 45.87 15.89
CA LEU A 17 -4.65 45.83 14.46
C LEU A 17 -6.16 45.75 14.25
N ALA A 18 -6.77 46.85 13.80
CA ALA A 18 -8.14 46.87 13.31
C ALA A 18 -8.26 45.83 12.18
N GLN A 19 -8.96 44.72 12.44
CA GLN A 19 -9.30 43.75 11.40
C GLN A 19 -10.19 44.46 10.38
N LYS A 20 -9.72 44.56 9.12
CA LYS A 20 -10.54 45.05 8.02
C LYS A 20 -11.85 44.24 7.96
N PRO A 21 -13.02 44.87 7.77
CA PRO A 21 -14.26 44.12 7.63
C PRO A 21 -14.19 43.17 6.44
N HIS A 22 -14.57 41.91 6.66
CA HIS A 22 -14.67 40.90 5.60
C HIS A 22 -15.85 41.25 4.69
N ALA A 23 -15.56 41.78 3.50
CA ALA A 23 -16.58 42.20 2.52
C ALA A 23 -16.81 41.18 1.40
N GLY A 24 -16.06 40.07 1.39
CA GLY A 24 -16.18 39.04 0.36
C GLY A 24 -17.55 38.38 0.37
N ARG A 25 -18.10 38.17 -0.83
CA ARG A 25 -19.40 37.52 -1.01
C ARG A 25 -19.31 36.51 -2.15
N VAL A 26 -19.75 35.29 -1.89
CA VAL A 26 -19.90 34.27 -2.91
C VAL A 26 -21.38 34.05 -3.14
N THR A 27 -21.80 34.18 -4.38
CA THR A 27 -23.14 33.84 -4.84
C THR A 27 -23.00 32.80 -5.91
N GLY A 28 -24.05 32.02 -6.13
CA GLY A 28 -24.07 31.20 -7.32
C GLY A 28 -25.39 30.51 -7.58
N LYS A 29 -25.44 29.81 -8.71
CA LYS A 29 -26.51 28.89 -9.07
C LYS A 29 -25.94 27.49 -9.25
N VAL A 30 -26.60 26.51 -8.65
CA VAL A 30 -26.39 25.10 -8.92
C VAL A 30 -27.48 24.64 -9.88
N LEU A 31 -27.05 24.08 -11.01
CA LEU A 31 -27.90 23.70 -12.13
C LEU A 31 -27.66 22.23 -12.50
N THR A 32 -28.60 21.61 -13.19
CA THR A 32 -28.36 20.36 -13.94
C THR A 32 -27.44 20.64 -15.12
N ILE A 33 -26.98 19.57 -15.78
CA ILE A 33 -26.27 19.66 -17.06
C ILE A 33 -27.07 20.46 -18.10
N SER A 34 -28.38 20.20 -18.21
CA SER A 34 -29.33 20.91 -19.09
C SER A 34 -29.53 22.40 -18.73
N GLY A 35 -29.11 22.83 -17.54
CA GLY A 35 -29.21 24.22 -17.08
C GLY A 35 -30.42 24.51 -16.19
N ASP A 36 -31.19 23.50 -15.80
CA ASP A 36 -32.32 23.63 -14.88
C ASP A 36 -31.81 23.84 -13.45
N PRO A 37 -32.43 24.71 -12.64
CA PRO A 37 -32.00 24.91 -11.25
C PRO A 37 -32.19 23.66 -10.38
N ILE A 38 -31.21 23.38 -9.51
CA ILE A 38 -31.31 22.28 -8.53
C ILE A 38 -31.54 22.87 -7.13
N GLU A 39 -32.71 22.59 -6.56
CA GLU A 39 -33.06 22.96 -5.19
C GLU A 39 -32.50 21.98 -4.15
N GLY A 40 -32.13 22.50 -2.99
CA GLY A 40 -31.74 21.71 -1.83
C GLY A 40 -30.45 20.93 -2.00
N VAL A 41 -29.51 21.41 -2.84
CA VAL A 41 -28.12 20.93 -2.87
C VAL A 41 -27.41 21.44 -1.63
N THR A 42 -26.77 20.54 -0.90
CA THR A 42 -25.93 20.88 0.26
C THR A 42 -24.56 21.31 -0.23
N ILE A 43 -24.08 22.45 0.25
CA ILE A 43 -22.79 23.05 -0.09
C ILE A 43 -22.01 23.28 1.20
N ASP A 44 -20.85 22.65 1.29
CA ASP A 44 -19.86 22.89 2.33
C ASP A 44 -18.70 23.69 1.75
N LEU A 45 -18.29 24.75 2.44
CA LEU A 45 -17.23 25.65 2.03
C LEU A 45 -16.03 25.47 2.95
N LYS A 46 -14.86 25.21 2.35
CA LYS A 46 -13.59 25.06 3.05
C LYS A 46 -12.51 25.97 2.46
N PHE A 47 -11.88 26.80 3.28
CA PHE A 47 -10.72 27.60 2.85
C PHE A 47 -9.45 26.76 2.77
N ALA A 48 -8.60 27.08 1.79
CA ALA A 48 -7.30 26.41 1.62
C ALA A 48 -6.26 26.87 2.65
N ASP A 49 -6.36 28.13 3.11
CA ASP A 49 -5.47 28.69 4.14
C ASP A 49 -5.95 28.28 5.55
N PRO A 50 -5.13 27.57 6.35
CA PRO A 50 -5.48 27.17 7.71
C PRO A 50 -5.89 28.34 8.62
N THR A 51 -5.35 29.54 8.40
CA THR A 51 -5.69 30.74 9.18
C THR A 51 -7.13 31.22 8.92
N SER A 52 -7.74 30.75 7.84
CA SER A 52 -9.09 31.09 7.41
C SER A 52 -10.13 30.01 7.74
N GLU A 53 -9.75 28.91 8.42
CA GLU A 53 -10.66 27.80 8.75
C GLU A 53 -11.90 28.20 9.55
N LYS A 54 -11.80 29.23 10.39
CA LYS A 54 -12.95 29.76 11.15
C LYS A 54 -14.10 30.29 10.25
N TRP A 55 -13.81 30.49 8.96
CA TRP A 55 -14.77 30.94 7.95
C TRP A 55 -15.33 29.79 7.09
N ASN A 56 -14.96 28.55 7.39
CA ASN A 56 -15.59 27.38 6.79
C ASN A 56 -17.08 27.38 7.13
N ALA A 57 -17.90 27.00 6.17
CA ALA A 57 -19.34 26.92 6.33
C ALA A 57 -19.81 25.52 5.94
N GLN A 58 -20.81 24.99 6.64
CA GLN A 58 -21.40 23.69 6.31
C GLN A 58 -22.91 23.83 6.19
N GLY A 59 -23.51 22.99 5.36
CA GLY A 59 -24.97 22.91 5.27
C GLY A 59 -25.62 24.09 4.53
N ILE A 60 -24.90 24.81 3.67
CA ILE A 60 -25.52 25.85 2.83
C ILE A 60 -26.40 25.14 1.80
N THR A 61 -27.70 25.41 1.79
CA THR A 61 -28.62 24.77 0.84
C THR A 61 -29.06 25.71 -0.28
N THR A 62 -29.09 25.22 -1.51
CA THR A 62 -29.65 25.97 -2.64
C THR A 62 -31.16 26.16 -2.52
N LYS A 63 -31.66 27.33 -2.95
CA LYS A 63 -33.09 27.66 -3.00
C LYS A 63 -33.76 27.04 -4.24
N GLY A 64 -35.09 27.14 -4.35
CA GLY A 64 -35.87 26.69 -5.52
C GLY A 64 -35.39 27.19 -6.89
N ASN A 65 -34.69 28.34 -6.95
CA ASN A 65 -34.07 28.85 -8.18
C ASN A 65 -32.62 28.38 -8.39
N GLY A 66 -32.18 27.36 -7.64
CA GLY A 66 -30.81 26.84 -7.61
C GLY A 66 -29.81 27.77 -6.91
N GLY A 67 -30.26 28.91 -6.39
CA GLY A 67 -29.39 29.96 -5.90
C GLY A 67 -28.87 29.70 -4.49
N PHE A 68 -27.62 30.07 -4.23
CA PHE A 68 -27.03 30.14 -2.90
C PHE A 68 -26.25 31.45 -2.71
N VAL A 69 -26.01 31.82 -1.45
CA VAL A 69 -25.21 32.98 -1.07
C VAL A 69 -24.50 32.73 0.25
N GLN A 70 -23.21 33.08 0.28
CA GLN A 70 -22.40 33.16 1.49
C GLN A 70 -21.73 34.53 1.54
N VAL A 71 -21.74 35.17 2.71
CA VAL A 71 -21.24 36.55 2.92
C VAL A 71 -20.17 36.58 4.00
N ALA A 72 -19.54 37.74 4.15
CA ALA A 72 -18.51 38.02 5.16
C ALA A 72 -17.28 37.11 5.04
N LEU A 73 -16.90 36.77 3.80
CA LEU A 73 -15.78 35.87 3.53
C LEU A 73 -14.45 36.64 3.44
N PRO A 74 -13.33 36.07 3.94
CA PRO A 74 -12.00 36.61 3.68
C PRO A 74 -11.61 36.46 2.20
N SER A 75 -10.58 37.20 1.79
CA SER A 75 -9.89 36.92 0.53
C SER A 75 -9.12 35.61 0.63
N GLY A 76 -9.06 34.85 -0.45
CA GLY A 76 -8.32 33.59 -0.51
C GLY A 76 -8.99 32.57 -1.43
N GLY A 77 -8.31 31.44 -1.60
CA GLY A 77 -8.87 30.27 -2.28
C GLY A 77 -9.75 29.45 -1.34
N ALA A 78 -10.89 29.00 -1.86
CA ALA A 78 -11.78 28.09 -1.14
C ALA A 78 -12.36 27.01 -2.08
N THR A 79 -12.70 25.88 -1.47
CA THR A 79 -13.34 24.73 -2.10
C THR A 79 -14.78 24.64 -1.62
N LEU A 80 -15.70 24.49 -2.56
CA LEU A 80 -17.09 24.12 -2.31
C LEU A 80 -17.25 22.63 -2.57
N SER A 81 -17.72 21.87 -1.59
CA SER A 81 -18.13 20.47 -1.73
C SER A 81 -19.64 20.42 -1.81
N LEU A 82 -20.16 19.98 -2.95
CA LEU A 82 -21.58 19.92 -3.26
C LEU A 82 -22.07 18.48 -3.19
N SER A 83 -23.17 18.25 -2.48
CA SER A 83 -23.80 16.93 -2.37
C SER A 83 -25.32 17.01 -2.46
N LYS A 84 -25.91 16.04 -3.17
CA LYS A 84 -27.36 15.84 -3.28
C LYS A 84 -27.63 14.40 -3.71
N GLU A 85 -28.56 13.73 -3.04
CA GLU A 85 -29.01 12.39 -3.45
C GLU A 85 -29.48 12.40 -4.91
N GLY A 86 -29.04 11.39 -5.68
CA GLY A 86 -29.32 11.27 -7.11
C GLY A 86 -28.41 12.09 -8.03
N PHE A 87 -27.41 12.78 -7.46
CA PHE A 87 -26.37 13.50 -8.19
C PHE A 87 -24.98 13.11 -7.71
N GLU A 88 -24.03 13.07 -8.64
CA GLU A 88 -22.63 12.86 -8.29
C GLU A 88 -22.11 14.01 -7.42
N SER A 89 -21.43 13.64 -6.34
CA SER A 89 -20.78 14.62 -5.47
C SER A 89 -19.69 15.36 -6.23
N ARG A 90 -19.58 16.67 -5.98
CA ARG A 90 -18.72 17.55 -6.76
C ARG A 90 -17.95 18.50 -5.88
N GLU A 91 -16.66 18.68 -6.16
CA GLU A 91 -15.87 19.78 -5.62
C GLU A 91 -15.70 20.90 -6.66
N TYR A 92 -15.70 22.14 -6.19
CA TYR A 92 -15.49 23.32 -7.02
C TYR A 92 -14.62 24.34 -6.29
N THR A 93 -13.49 24.71 -6.87
CA THR A 93 -12.56 25.67 -6.30
C THR A 93 -12.75 27.06 -6.92
N TYR A 94 -12.59 28.09 -6.10
CA TYR A 94 -12.61 29.48 -6.56
C TYR A 94 -11.65 30.33 -5.72
N THR A 95 -11.27 31.48 -6.27
CA THR A 95 -10.46 32.49 -5.56
C THR A 95 -11.28 33.76 -5.37
N GLN A 96 -11.27 34.28 -4.15
CA GLN A 96 -11.96 35.52 -3.78
C GLN A 96 -10.95 36.62 -3.44
N ASP A 97 -11.10 37.79 -4.05
CA ASP A 97 -10.25 38.98 -3.86
C ASP A 97 -10.94 40.12 -3.07
N GLN A 98 -11.82 39.76 -2.12
CA GLN A 98 -12.74 40.66 -1.38
C GLN A 98 -13.92 41.24 -2.17
N SER A 99 -14.04 40.95 -3.48
CA SER A 99 -15.20 41.32 -4.30
C SER A 99 -16.40 40.34 -4.15
N THR A 100 -17.38 40.44 -5.06
CA THR A 100 -18.43 39.42 -5.19
C THR A 100 -18.03 38.41 -6.27
N VAL A 101 -17.91 37.14 -5.91
CA VAL A 101 -17.79 36.03 -6.86
C VAL A 101 -19.19 35.49 -7.18
N ASN A 102 -19.48 35.31 -8.47
CA ASN A 102 -20.73 34.72 -8.94
C ASN A 102 -20.43 33.41 -9.68
N LEU A 103 -20.87 32.29 -9.10
CA LEU A 103 -20.59 30.94 -9.54
C LEU A 103 -21.78 30.35 -10.30
N LYS A 104 -21.48 29.61 -11.37
CA LYS A 104 -22.44 28.77 -12.07
C LYS A 104 -21.88 27.35 -12.05
N ILE A 105 -22.48 26.49 -11.24
CA ILE A 105 -21.99 25.13 -10.99
C ILE A 105 -23.03 24.15 -11.55
N ARG A 106 -22.59 23.16 -12.33
CA ARG A 106 -23.48 22.10 -12.84
C ARG A 106 -23.27 20.80 -12.07
N MET A 107 -24.32 20.06 -11.75
CA MET A 107 -24.18 18.71 -11.19
C MET A 107 -24.67 17.67 -12.19
N LEU A 108 -23.92 16.56 -12.26
CA LEU A 108 -24.23 15.39 -13.06
C LEU A 108 -25.14 14.48 -12.25
N LYS A 109 -26.21 13.95 -12.84
CA LYS A 109 -26.99 12.90 -12.17
C LYS A 109 -26.16 11.62 -12.13
N GLU A 110 -26.32 10.83 -11.07
CA GLU A 110 -25.60 9.55 -10.98
C GLU A 110 -25.85 8.68 -12.21
N GLY A 111 -24.77 8.26 -12.88
CA GLY A 111 -24.83 7.44 -14.08
C GLY A 111 -25.26 8.17 -15.36
N GLN A 112 -25.46 9.50 -15.33
CA GLN A 112 -25.70 10.29 -16.55
C GLN A 112 -24.41 10.40 -17.36
N THR A 113 -24.49 10.14 -18.66
CA THR A 113 -23.41 10.44 -19.61
C THR A 113 -23.69 11.78 -20.29
N ILE A 114 -22.66 12.62 -20.41
CA ILE A 114 -22.77 13.92 -21.09
C ILE A 114 -22.56 13.71 -22.59
N THR A 115 -23.49 14.25 -23.38
CA THR A 115 -23.42 14.28 -24.84
C THR A 115 -22.94 15.63 -25.37
N ASP A 116 -22.42 15.66 -26.60
CA ASP A 116 -22.05 16.90 -27.29
C ASP A 116 -23.23 17.89 -27.39
N ALA A 117 -24.48 17.43 -27.43
CA ALA A 117 -25.64 18.33 -27.52
C ALA A 117 -25.83 19.19 -26.25
N GLU A 118 -25.50 18.64 -25.08
CA GLU A 118 -25.69 19.29 -23.77
C GLU A 118 -24.66 20.41 -23.50
N MET A 119 -23.51 20.35 -24.18
CA MET A 119 -22.43 21.34 -24.07
C MET A 119 -22.76 22.69 -24.77
N GLY A 120 -23.82 22.74 -25.58
CA GLY A 120 -24.21 23.94 -26.34
C GLY A 120 -23.43 24.12 -27.65
N PRO A 121 -23.48 25.30 -28.30
CA PRO A 121 -22.77 25.53 -29.56
C PRO A 121 -21.27 25.30 -29.39
N GLN A 122 -20.72 24.55 -30.32
CA GLN A 122 -19.42 23.90 -30.18
C GLN A 122 -18.31 24.73 -30.86
N PRO A 123 -17.44 25.42 -30.10
CA PRO A 123 -16.26 26.02 -30.69
C PRO A 123 -15.28 24.89 -31.06
N LEU A 124 -14.67 25.06 -32.23
CA LEU A 124 -13.63 24.18 -32.76
C LEU A 124 -12.27 24.68 -32.28
N VAL A 125 -11.45 23.81 -31.68
CA VAL A 125 -10.07 24.17 -31.30
C VAL A 125 -9.10 23.50 -32.25
N LYS A 126 -8.40 24.33 -33.03
CA LYS A 126 -7.37 23.91 -33.97
C LYS A 126 -6.00 24.32 -33.47
N GLY A 127 -5.03 23.42 -33.59
CA GLY A 127 -3.67 23.73 -33.18
C GLY A 127 -2.63 22.84 -33.84
N THR A 128 -1.38 23.14 -33.52
CA THR A 128 -0.22 22.32 -33.83
C THR A 128 0.61 22.22 -32.57
N ILE A 129 0.94 21.00 -32.15
CA ILE A 129 1.86 20.76 -31.05
C ILE A 129 3.26 20.64 -31.65
N ILE A 130 4.20 21.40 -31.08
CA ILE A 130 5.60 21.39 -31.50
C ILE A 130 6.52 21.04 -30.33
N ASP A 131 7.75 20.64 -30.63
CA ASP A 131 8.80 20.48 -29.64
C ASP A 131 9.51 21.81 -29.32
N THR A 132 10.59 21.72 -28.56
CA THR A 132 11.38 22.88 -28.18
C THR A 132 12.18 23.53 -29.31
N GLU A 133 12.36 22.82 -30.41
CA GLU A 133 13.11 23.28 -31.59
C GLU A 133 12.16 23.84 -32.66
N GLY A 134 10.84 23.63 -32.46
CA GLY A 134 9.79 24.08 -33.34
C GLY A 134 9.33 23.02 -34.35
N ASN A 135 9.80 21.78 -34.20
CA ASN A 135 9.40 20.65 -35.04
C ASN A 135 8.00 20.19 -34.63
N PRO A 136 7.13 19.81 -35.58
CA PRO A 136 5.81 19.26 -35.28
C PRO A 136 5.91 17.91 -34.54
N LEU A 137 5.03 17.70 -33.56
CA LEU A 137 4.96 16.47 -32.78
C LEU A 137 3.74 15.61 -33.13
N PRO A 138 3.92 14.51 -33.90
CA PRO A 138 2.84 13.56 -34.14
C PRO A 138 2.60 12.65 -32.93
N GLU A 139 1.45 11.95 -32.91
CA GLU A 139 1.10 10.97 -31.88
C GLU A 139 1.11 11.51 -30.44
N VAL A 140 0.88 12.80 -30.26
CA VAL A 140 0.61 13.38 -28.95
C VAL A 140 -0.86 13.08 -28.64
N THR A 141 -1.13 12.48 -27.48
CA THR A 141 -2.50 12.25 -27.00
C THR A 141 -2.99 13.52 -26.31
N LEU A 142 -4.08 14.11 -26.80
CA LEU A 142 -4.77 15.23 -26.16
C LEU A 142 -5.99 14.70 -25.41
N ILE A 143 -6.06 14.96 -24.11
CA ILE A 143 -7.22 14.66 -23.28
C ILE A 143 -7.88 15.99 -22.91
N ILE A 144 -9.07 16.24 -23.45
CA ILE A 144 -9.83 17.45 -23.20
C ILE A 144 -10.86 17.15 -22.14
N SER A 145 -10.87 17.94 -21.06
CA SER A 145 -11.85 17.87 -20.00
C SER A 145 -12.50 19.23 -19.78
N SER A 146 -13.76 19.24 -19.32
CA SER A 146 -14.47 20.48 -19.01
C SER A 146 -14.59 20.68 -17.51
N GLN A 147 -14.20 21.87 -17.03
CA GLN A 147 -14.51 22.25 -15.66
C GLN A 147 -15.99 22.59 -15.50
N ASP A 148 -16.70 23.05 -16.54
CA ASP A 148 -18.12 23.40 -16.40
C ASP A 148 -19.05 22.20 -16.57
N PHE A 149 -18.57 21.11 -17.18
CA PHE A 149 -19.29 19.88 -17.45
C PHE A 149 -18.52 18.67 -16.88
N PRO A 150 -18.75 18.33 -15.60
CA PRO A 150 -17.99 17.28 -14.91
C PRO A 150 -18.23 15.91 -15.57
N GLY A 151 -17.17 15.10 -15.69
CA GLY A 151 -17.23 13.79 -16.35
C GLY A 151 -17.14 13.84 -17.88
N TYR A 152 -17.17 15.03 -18.49
CA TYR A 152 -16.91 15.16 -19.92
C TYR A 152 -15.41 15.04 -20.21
N THR A 153 -15.03 14.01 -20.98
CA THR A 153 -13.69 13.86 -21.54
C THR A 153 -13.72 13.43 -23.00
N LYS A 154 -12.86 14.03 -23.84
CA LYS A 154 -12.56 13.53 -25.18
C LYS A 154 -11.08 13.33 -25.38
N THR A 155 -10.72 12.35 -26.20
CA THR A 155 -9.34 12.04 -26.54
C THR A 155 -9.10 12.19 -28.04
N TYR A 156 -8.02 12.89 -28.39
CA TYR A 156 -7.56 13.08 -29.76
C TYR A 156 -6.07 12.74 -29.85
N VAL A 157 -5.58 12.52 -31.06
CA VAL A 157 -4.17 12.28 -31.33
C VAL A 157 -3.71 13.23 -32.44
N THR A 158 -2.53 13.82 -32.30
CA THR A 158 -1.99 14.69 -33.36
C THR A 158 -1.63 13.89 -34.62
N ALA A 159 -1.87 14.50 -35.78
CA ALA A 159 -1.46 13.99 -37.08
C ALA A 159 0.06 14.03 -37.29
N ALA A 160 0.54 13.48 -38.42
CA ALA A 160 1.96 13.43 -38.77
C ALA A 160 2.67 14.79 -38.77
N ASP A 161 1.93 15.87 -39.07
CA ASP A 161 2.41 17.25 -39.07
C ASP A 161 2.18 17.98 -37.72
N GLY A 162 1.87 17.21 -36.66
CA GLY A 162 1.63 17.71 -35.32
C GLY A 162 0.32 18.47 -35.15
N THR A 163 -0.52 18.54 -36.20
CA THR A 163 -1.81 19.23 -36.12
C THR A 163 -2.86 18.41 -35.39
N PHE A 164 -3.81 19.10 -34.80
CA PHE A 164 -5.01 18.50 -34.24
C PHE A 164 -6.24 19.38 -34.49
N ASP A 165 -7.39 18.73 -34.53
CA ASP A 165 -8.70 19.36 -34.65
C ASP A 165 -9.60 18.80 -33.55
N VAL A 166 -9.81 19.56 -32.48
CA VAL A 166 -10.70 19.18 -31.40
C VAL A 166 -12.08 19.75 -31.69
N GLU A 167 -12.98 18.83 -32.00
CA GLU A 167 -14.40 19.12 -32.18
C GLU A 167 -15.10 19.15 -30.81
N SER A 168 -15.98 20.13 -30.65
CA SER A 168 -16.98 20.14 -29.59
C SER A 168 -16.50 20.32 -28.15
N ILE A 169 -16.06 21.52 -27.77
CA ILE A 169 -15.73 21.84 -26.35
C ILE A 169 -16.71 22.78 -25.63
N GLY A 170 -17.81 23.17 -26.26
CA GLY A 170 -18.85 24.06 -25.75
C GLY A 170 -18.39 25.47 -25.38
N ASP A 171 -19.32 26.27 -24.85
CA ASP A 171 -19.00 27.55 -24.16
C ASP A 171 -18.56 27.25 -22.72
N ALA A 172 -17.47 26.49 -22.59
CA ALA A 172 -16.99 25.93 -21.34
C ALA A 172 -15.52 26.23 -21.10
N LYS A 173 -15.16 26.32 -19.81
CA LYS A 173 -13.77 26.24 -19.37
C LYS A 173 -13.25 24.82 -19.61
N VAL A 174 -12.17 24.68 -20.37
CA VAL A 174 -11.57 23.39 -20.69
C VAL A 174 -10.10 23.32 -20.33
N GLU A 175 -9.67 22.12 -19.98
CA GLU A 175 -8.27 21.76 -19.83
C GLU A 175 -7.90 20.75 -20.91
N ILE A 176 -6.81 21.01 -21.63
CA ILE A 176 -6.23 20.13 -22.63
C ILE A 176 -4.94 19.59 -22.04
N LEU A 177 -4.93 18.30 -21.67
CA LEU A 177 -3.77 17.57 -21.19
C LEU A 177 -3.12 16.84 -22.38
N CYS A 178 -1.90 17.23 -22.71
CA CYS A 178 -1.10 16.64 -23.77
C CYS A 178 -0.12 15.62 -23.18
N LYS A 179 -0.16 14.39 -23.68
CA LYS A 179 0.69 13.27 -23.26
C LYS A 179 1.46 12.67 -24.43
N LYS A 180 2.75 12.44 -24.25
CA LYS A 180 3.61 11.70 -25.18
C LYS A 180 4.77 11.08 -24.41
N GLU A 181 5.07 9.81 -24.69
CA GLU A 181 6.20 9.11 -24.06
C GLU A 181 7.52 9.87 -24.26
N GLY A 182 8.32 9.99 -23.20
CA GLY A 182 9.58 10.75 -23.21
C GLY A 182 9.43 12.28 -23.06
N TYR A 183 8.20 12.81 -23.11
CA TYR A 183 7.91 14.22 -22.92
C TYR A 183 7.26 14.47 -21.56
N ARG A 184 7.46 15.69 -21.04
CA ARG A 184 6.71 16.18 -19.88
C ARG A 184 5.26 16.41 -20.31
N ASP A 185 4.31 15.95 -19.49
CA ASP A 185 2.90 16.28 -19.65
C ASP A 185 2.71 17.81 -19.66
N GLU A 186 1.93 18.29 -20.62
CA GLU A 186 1.64 19.71 -20.79
C GLU A 186 0.14 19.95 -20.63
N ILE A 187 -0.24 20.91 -19.78
CA ILE A 187 -1.64 21.24 -19.52
C ILE A 187 -1.91 22.66 -20.00
N LEU A 188 -2.83 22.81 -20.95
CA LEU A 188 -3.34 24.11 -21.37
C LEU A 188 -4.74 24.32 -20.79
N ARG A 189 -4.90 25.41 -20.03
CA ARG A 189 -6.20 25.84 -19.51
C ARG A 189 -6.77 26.92 -20.39
N TYR A 190 -8.01 26.74 -20.82
CA TYR A 190 -8.68 27.63 -21.77
C TYR A 190 -10.06 28.02 -21.27
N ASN A 191 -10.34 29.32 -21.29
CA ASN A 191 -11.63 29.90 -20.95
C ASN A 191 -12.13 30.64 -22.19
N HIS A 192 -13.16 30.14 -22.87
CA HIS A 192 -13.68 30.84 -24.05
C HIS A 192 -15.18 30.89 -24.12
N THR A 193 -15.63 32.01 -24.68
CA THR A 193 -17.02 32.35 -24.87
C THR A 193 -17.26 32.64 -26.36
N LYS A 194 -17.52 31.55 -27.12
CA LYS A 194 -18.06 31.48 -28.51
C LYS A 194 -17.09 31.56 -29.71
N GLY A 195 -17.27 30.65 -30.68
CA GLY A 195 -16.66 30.67 -32.01
C GLY A 195 -15.43 29.76 -32.21
N THR A 196 -14.97 29.56 -33.44
CA THR A 196 -13.77 28.76 -33.74
C THR A 196 -12.51 29.44 -33.20
N PHE A 197 -11.71 28.68 -32.46
CA PHE A 197 -10.44 29.12 -31.92
C PHE A 197 -9.27 28.40 -32.59
N LYS A 198 -8.29 29.17 -33.05
CA LYS A 198 -7.05 28.63 -33.60
C LYS A 198 -5.91 29.04 -32.67
N LEU A 199 -5.29 28.06 -32.05
CA LEU A 199 -4.07 28.25 -31.28
C LEU A 199 -2.99 28.81 -32.19
N LYS A 200 -2.25 29.79 -31.69
CA LYS A 200 -1.08 30.32 -32.38
C LYS A 200 -0.04 29.20 -32.47
N LYS A 201 0.69 29.16 -33.59
CA LYS A 201 1.80 28.20 -33.75
C LYS A 201 2.79 28.41 -32.60
N GLY A 202 3.07 27.34 -31.85
CA GLY A 202 3.97 27.36 -30.69
C GLY A 202 3.34 27.73 -29.35
N GLU A 203 2.02 27.97 -29.31
CA GLU A 203 1.27 28.14 -28.06
C GLU A 203 1.17 26.82 -27.25
N LEU A 204 1.29 25.68 -27.94
CA LEU A 204 1.47 24.36 -27.34
C LEU A 204 2.83 23.79 -27.75
N ARG A 205 3.74 23.78 -26.79
CA ARG A 205 5.11 23.27 -26.95
C ARG A 205 5.39 22.25 -25.87
N MET A 206 5.74 21.03 -26.26
CA MET A 206 6.16 20.01 -25.32
C MET A 206 7.68 19.95 -25.24
N MET A 207 8.18 19.73 -24.04
CA MET A 207 9.61 19.51 -23.80
C MET A 207 9.83 18.06 -23.38
N THR A 208 11.01 17.52 -23.71
CA THR A 208 11.39 16.21 -23.19
C THR A 208 11.55 16.28 -21.67
N ILE A 209 11.41 15.14 -21.00
CA ILE A 209 11.66 15.08 -19.55
C ILE A 209 13.09 15.55 -19.23
N GLU A 210 14.06 15.22 -20.08
CA GLU A 210 15.45 15.66 -19.93
C GLU A 210 15.61 17.19 -20.05
N GLN A 211 14.97 17.80 -21.04
CA GLN A 211 14.98 19.26 -21.19
C GLN A 211 14.30 19.95 -20.01
N ALA A 212 13.18 19.41 -19.53
CA ALA A 212 12.47 19.93 -18.34
C ALA A 212 13.36 19.89 -17.09
N MET A 213 14.05 18.77 -16.88
CA MET A 213 14.99 18.59 -15.77
C MET A 213 16.14 19.60 -15.86
N LYS A 214 16.74 19.75 -17.04
CA LYS A 214 17.82 20.72 -17.30
C LYS A 214 17.37 22.16 -17.05
N GLU A 215 16.19 22.56 -17.51
CA GLU A 215 15.65 23.91 -17.29
C GLU A 215 15.34 24.17 -15.80
N ALA A 216 14.85 23.15 -15.09
CA ALA A 216 14.62 23.22 -13.64
C ALA A 216 15.90 23.19 -12.79
N GLY A 217 17.08 23.06 -13.42
CA GLY A 217 18.36 22.90 -12.70
C GLY A 217 18.44 21.58 -11.92
N ILE A 218 17.61 20.61 -12.27
CA ILE A 218 17.59 19.28 -11.67
C ILE A 218 18.56 18.43 -12.48
N GLU A 219 19.74 18.15 -11.89
CA GLU A 219 20.62 17.13 -12.45
C GLU A 219 19.87 15.79 -12.47
N LYS A 220 19.99 15.04 -13.58
CA LYS A 220 19.44 13.69 -13.66
C LYS A 220 20.01 12.91 -12.48
N PRO A 221 19.18 12.43 -11.52
CA PRO A 221 19.71 11.71 -10.39
C PRO A 221 20.52 10.53 -10.92
N GLU A 222 21.80 10.46 -10.56
CA GLU A 222 22.62 9.32 -10.91
C GLU A 222 21.95 8.09 -10.29
N MET A 223 21.48 7.20 -11.15
CA MET A 223 20.94 5.93 -10.69
C MET A 223 22.06 5.16 -10.02
N THR A 224 21.90 4.90 -8.73
CA THR A 224 22.79 4.03 -8.00
C THR A 224 22.76 2.62 -8.62
N PRO A 225 23.81 1.79 -8.43
CA PRO A 225 23.74 0.39 -8.82
C PRO A 225 22.48 -0.31 -8.28
N ARG A 226 22.06 0.04 -7.06
CA ARG A 226 20.83 -0.48 -6.46
C ARG A 226 19.57 -0.05 -7.21
N ASP A 227 19.46 1.20 -7.66
CA ASP A 227 18.31 1.66 -8.45
C ASP A 227 18.22 0.91 -9.79
N LYS A 228 19.37 0.67 -10.43
CA LYS A 228 19.45 -0.12 -11.68
C LYS A 228 19.04 -1.57 -11.43
N ALA A 229 19.48 -2.17 -10.33
CA ALA A 229 19.08 -3.51 -9.93
C ALA A 229 17.58 -3.61 -9.64
N ILE A 230 16.98 -2.60 -8.99
CA ILE A 230 15.54 -2.56 -8.71
C ILE A 230 14.74 -2.47 -10.01
N LEU A 231 15.12 -1.59 -10.95
CA LEU A 231 14.46 -1.54 -12.26
C LEU A 231 14.54 -2.89 -12.96
N LYS A 232 15.71 -3.51 -12.97
CA LYS A 232 15.90 -4.80 -13.60
C LYS A 232 15.13 -5.92 -12.92
N PHE A 233 15.01 -5.87 -11.59
CA PHE A 233 14.18 -6.79 -10.82
C PHE A 233 12.70 -6.64 -11.16
N ASN A 234 12.20 -5.41 -11.38
CA ASN A 234 10.79 -5.20 -11.74
C ASN A 234 10.43 -5.92 -13.05
N ASP A 235 11.35 -6.00 -14.02
CA ASP A 235 11.14 -6.75 -15.26
C ASP A 235 10.87 -8.24 -15.01
N SER A 236 11.37 -8.81 -13.89
CA SER A 236 11.14 -10.22 -13.54
C SER A 236 9.73 -10.51 -12.99
N VAL A 237 8.98 -9.47 -12.57
CA VAL A 237 7.71 -9.63 -11.86
C VAL A 237 6.60 -10.15 -12.78
N ASP A 238 6.44 -9.57 -13.97
CA ASP A 238 5.38 -9.96 -14.91
C ASP A 238 5.58 -11.40 -15.41
N PRO A 239 6.77 -11.83 -15.85
CA PRO A 239 7.03 -13.24 -16.18
C PRO A 239 6.77 -14.19 -15.02
N TYR A 240 7.16 -13.81 -13.79
CA TYR A 240 6.92 -14.64 -12.60
C TYR A 240 5.42 -14.83 -12.34
N GLN A 241 4.62 -13.76 -12.44
CA GLN A 241 3.17 -13.83 -12.31
C GLN A 241 2.52 -14.65 -13.43
N ALA A 242 3.07 -14.57 -14.65
CA ALA A 242 2.67 -15.37 -15.79
C ALA A 242 3.15 -16.85 -15.69
N LYS A 243 3.89 -17.21 -14.64
CA LYS A 243 4.53 -18.53 -14.43
C LYS A 243 5.56 -18.89 -15.49
N ASP A 244 6.07 -17.91 -16.23
CA ASP A 244 7.27 -18.05 -17.04
C ASP A 244 8.49 -17.94 -16.14
N TYR A 245 8.73 -19.02 -15.38
CA TYR A 245 9.79 -19.06 -14.38
C TYR A 245 11.18 -18.98 -14.98
N ALA A 246 11.38 -19.45 -16.22
CA ALA A 246 12.66 -19.38 -16.92
C ALA A 246 13.04 -17.92 -17.23
N LEU A 247 12.11 -17.13 -17.78
CA LEU A 247 12.35 -15.71 -18.04
C LEU A 247 12.45 -14.89 -16.74
N ALA A 248 11.58 -15.18 -15.77
CA ALA A 248 11.64 -14.53 -14.46
C ALA A 248 12.99 -14.73 -13.77
N GLU A 249 13.50 -15.97 -13.80
CA GLU A 249 14.82 -16.30 -13.27
C GLU A 249 15.93 -15.51 -13.96
N GLN A 250 15.94 -15.48 -15.30
CA GLN A 250 16.97 -14.77 -16.06
C GLN A 250 17.02 -13.29 -15.65
N LEU A 251 15.87 -12.61 -15.64
CA LEU A 251 15.78 -11.19 -15.31
C LEU A 251 16.14 -10.91 -13.85
N ALA A 252 15.73 -11.79 -12.92
CA ALA A 252 16.12 -11.70 -11.52
C ALA A 252 17.63 -11.93 -11.32
N LYS A 253 18.25 -12.87 -12.03
CA LYS A 253 19.72 -13.08 -12.01
C LYS A 253 20.48 -11.87 -12.56
N GLU A 254 19.97 -11.23 -13.61
CA GLU A 254 20.53 -9.97 -14.12
C GLU A 254 20.46 -8.85 -13.06
N ALA A 255 19.38 -8.77 -12.28
CA ALA A 255 19.26 -7.83 -11.16
C ALA A 255 20.25 -8.15 -10.02
N VAL A 256 20.40 -9.44 -9.65
CA VAL A 256 21.36 -9.91 -8.64
C VAL A 256 22.81 -9.63 -9.07
N ALA A 257 23.12 -9.73 -10.37
CA ALA A 257 24.45 -9.39 -10.88
C ALA A 257 24.79 -7.89 -10.72
N ILE A 258 23.78 -7.02 -10.72
CA ILE A 258 23.95 -5.57 -10.50
C ILE A 258 24.07 -5.25 -9.00
N ASP A 259 23.16 -5.79 -8.19
CA ASP A 259 23.19 -5.67 -6.72
C ASP A 259 22.95 -7.04 -6.06
N PRO A 260 24.02 -7.74 -5.63
CA PRO A 260 23.91 -9.04 -4.96
C PRO A 260 23.20 -8.99 -3.61
N THR A 261 23.00 -7.80 -3.04
CA THR A 261 22.32 -7.59 -1.75
C THR A 261 20.82 -7.36 -1.91
N LEU A 262 20.30 -7.34 -3.14
CA LEU A 262 18.88 -7.22 -3.41
C LEU A 262 18.16 -8.55 -3.14
N ASP A 263 17.86 -8.79 -1.87
CA ASP A 263 17.24 -10.01 -1.35
C ASP A 263 15.97 -10.42 -2.11
N LYS A 264 15.15 -9.46 -2.54
CA LYS A 264 13.95 -9.73 -3.36
C LYS A 264 14.26 -10.38 -4.70
N ALA A 265 15.33 -9.95 -5.37
CA ALA A 265 15.76 -10.56 -6.64
C ALA A 265 16.32 -11.96 -6.38
N VAL A 266 17.14 -12.13 -5.34
CA VAL A 266 17.63 -13.45 -4.92
C VAL A 266 16.48 -14.40 -4.62
N GLN A 267 15.44 -13.93 -3.92
CA GLN A 267 14.24 -14.70 -3.61
C GLN A 267 13.48 -15.17 -4.85
N VAL A 268 13.32 -14.30 -5.87
CA VAL A 268 12.69 -14.71 -7.14
C VAL A 268 13.51 -15.80 -7.82
N VAL A 269 14.85 -15.72 -7.80
CA VAL A 269 15.69 -16.81 -8.33
C VAL A 269 15.44 -18.13 -7.60
N VAL A 270 15.29 -18.11 -6.27
CA VAL A 270 14.96 -19.33 -5.48
C VAL A 270 13.64 -19.93 -5.92
N TYR A 271 12.57 -19.12 -5.96
CA TYR A 271 11.24 -19.63 -6.28
C TYR A 271 11.12 -20.07 -7.75
N SER A 272 11.68 -19.32 -8.69
CA SER A 272 11.67 -19.72 -10.10
C SER A 272 12.36 -21.06 -10.31
N ASN A 273 13.50 -21.31 -9.65
CA ASN A 273 14.18 -22.60 -9.71
C ASN A 273 13.40 -23.71 -8.99
N TYR A 274 12.78 -23.41 -7.85
CA TYR A 274 11.90 -24.35 -7.14
C TYR A 274 10.76 -24.85 -8.03
N PHE A 275 10.05 -23.95 -8.73
CA PHE A 275 8.95 -24.32 -9.62
C PHE A 275 9.41 -25.04 -10.89
N GLN A 276 10.61 -24.74 -11.36
CA GLN A 276 11.25 -25.47 -12.45
C GLN A 276 11.83 -26.83 -12.01
N GLN A 277 11.82 -27.13 -10.70
CA GLN A 277 12.43 -28.32 -10.10
C GLN A 277 13.95 -28.41 -10.30
N ASP A 278 14.60 -27.27 -10.54
CA ASP A 278 16.05 -27.17 -10.46
C ASP A 278 16.46 -27.04 -8.99
N TRP A 279 16.53 -28.18 -8.32
CA TRP A 279 16.80 -28.26 -6.88
C TRP A 279 18.19 -27.74 -6.53
N ASP A 280 19.14 -27.90 -7.45
CA ASP A 280 20.54 -27.54 -7.28
C ASP A 280 20.70 -26.02 -7.25
N GLU A 281 20.07 -25.32 -8.19
CA GLU A 281 20.15 -23.87 -8.26
C GLU A 281 19.24 -23.23 -7.20
N ALA A 282 18.07 -23.82 -6.94
CA ALA A 282 17.19 -23.38 -5.86
C ALA A 282 17.91 -23.45 -4.50
N ALA A 283 18.64 -24.53 -4.21
CA ALA A 283 19.39 -24.67 -2.96
C ALA A 283 20.54 -23.67 -2.85
N GLU A 284 21.29 -23.44 -3.93
CA GLU A 284 22.37 -22.47 -3.96
C GLU A 284 21.88 -21.05 -3.67
N TYR A 285 20.79 -20.62 -4.33
CA TYR A 285 20.24 -19.29 -4.11
C TYR A 285 19.49 -19.17 -2.78
N ALA A 286 18.91 -20.25 -2.25
CA ALA A 286 18.31 -20.26 -0.92
C ALA A 286 19.38 -20.03 0.16
N GLN A 287 20.57 -20.61 -0.03
CA GLN A 287 21.72 -20.30 0.82
C GLN A 287 22.10 -18.81 0.73
N LYS A 288 22.28 -18.26 -0.48
CA LYS A 288 22.59 -16.83 -0.66
C LYS A 288 21.54 -15.92 -0.02
N TYR A 289 20.26 -16.26 -0.15
CA TYR A 289 19.18 -15.50 0.49
C TYR A 289 19.31 -15.53 2.02
N LEU A 290 19.58 -16.68 2.62
CA LEU A 290 19.73 -16.81 4.07
C LEU A 290 21.04 -16.22 4.60
N GLU A 291 22.02 -15.94 3.75
CA GLU A 291 23.18 -15.10 4.13
C GLU A 291 22.77 -13.62 4.28
N LEU A 292 21.77 -13.16 3.51
CA LEU A 292 21.21 -11.80 3.60
C LEU A 292 20.14 -11.67 4.69
N VAL A 293 19.28 -12.68 4.83
CA VAL A 293 18.13 -12.70 5.75
C VAL A 293 18.12 -14.00 6.58
N PRO A 294 18.98 -14.13 7.61
CA PRO A 294 19.30 -15.41 8.24
C PRO A 294 18.20 -16.09 9.05
N ASP A 295 17.13 -15.38 9.40
CA ASP A 295 16.04 -15.86 10.27
C ASP A 295 14.68 -15.86 9.54
N ASN A 296 14.68 -15.81 8.21
CA ASN A 296 13.46 -15.97 7.43
C ASN A 296 13.00 -17.44 7.49
N GLU A 297 12.11 -17.76 8.42
CA GLU A 297 11.65 -19.14 8.69
C GLU A 297 11.06 -19.82 7.43
N ASN A 298 10.33 -19.08 6.59
CA ASN A 298 9.76 -19.63 5.35
C ASN A 298 10.86 -20.03 4.36
N MET A 299 11.87 -19.17 4.19
CA MET A 299 13.01 -19.51 3.34
C MET A 299 13.86 -20.62 3.95
N MET A 300 14.00 -20.68 5.28
CA MET A 300 14.70 -21.79 5.94
C MET A 300 14.01 -23.13 5.67
N LYS A 301 12.67 -23.19 5.78
CA LYS A 301 11.90 -24.40 5.46
C LYS A 301 12.09 -24.80 3.99
N LEU A 302 12.01 -23.83 3.08
CA LEU A 302 12.26 -24.06 1.66
C LEU A 302 13.68 -24.55 1.40
N ALA A 303 14.70 -23.94 2.02
CA ALA A 303 16.11 -24.32 1.90
C ALA A 303 16.36 -25.77 2.35
N VAL A 304 15.68 -26.23 3.42
CA VAL A 304 15.72 -27.62 3.86
C VAL A 304 15.10 -28.54 2.80
N GLU A 305 13.95 -28.17 2.23
CA GLU A 305 13.28 -28.96 1.20
C GLU A 305 14.13 -29.08 -0.07
N VAL A 306 14.56 -27.95 -0.65
CA VAL A 306 15.33 -27.96 -1.91
C VAL A 306 16.71 -28.55 -1.70
N GLY A 307 17.35 -28.28 -0.57
CA GLY A 307 18.66 -28.86 -0.28
C GLY A 307 18.61 -30.37 0.00
N GLY A 308 17.46 -30.91 0.43
CA GLY A 308 17.24 -32.36 0.54
C GLY A 308 17.08 -33.06 -0.81
N LYS A 309 16.60 -32.34 -1.84
CA LYS A 309 16.46 -32.83 -3.23
C LYS A 309 17.69 -32.54 -4.10
N SER A 310 18.48 -31.55 -3.71
CA SER A 310 19.71 -31.13 -4.40
C SER A 310 20.85 -32.14 -4.25
N SER A 311 21.65 -32.28 -5.30
CA SER A 311 22.89 -33.04 -5.31
C SER A 311 24.01 -32.40 -4.48
N LYS A 312 24.00 -31.06 -4.33
CA LYS A 312 25.01 -30.25 -3.63
C LYS A 312 24.53 -29.58 -2.33
N GLY A 313 23.21 -29.45 -2.13
CA GLY A 313 22.61 -28.66 -1.03
C GLY A 313 22.46 -29.38 0.32
N GLY A 314 22.68 -30.69 0.39
CA GLY A 314 22.32 -31.50 1.57
C GLY A 314 23.03 -31.10 2.88
N ALA A 315 24.29 -30.66 2.81
CA ALA A 315 25.03 -30.21 3.99
C ALA A 315 24.46 -28.91 4.57
N PHE A 316 24.13 -27.95 3.70
CA PHE A 316 23.50 -26.69 4.10
C PHE A 316 22.10 -26.93 4.66
N ALA A 317 21.28 -27.75 4.00
CA ALA A 317 19.95 -28.13 4.49
C ALA A 317 19.99 -28.71 5.90
N LYS A 318 20.93 -29.61 6.21
CA LYS A 318 21.07 -30.16 7.58
C LYS A 318 21.39 -29.08 8.61
N LYS A 319 22.27 -28.12 8.27
CA LYS A 319 22.60 -26.98 9.14
C LYS A 319 21.37 -26.10 9.39
N VAL A 320 20.62 -25.76 8.34
CA VAL A 320 19.40 -24.94 8.45
C VAL A 320 18.33 -25.67 9.24
N ALA A 321 18.15 -26.98 9.03
CA ALA A 321 17.21 -27.80 9.79
C ALA A 321 17.55 -27.84 11.29
N ALA A 322 18.83 -27.93 11.65
CA ALA A 322 19.26 -27.84 13.05
C ALA A 322 18.91 -26.47 13.66
N LYS A 323 19.20 -25.37 12.94
CA LYS A 323 18.84 -24.02 13.38
C LYS A 323 17.33 -23.83 13.53
N LEU A 324 16.52 -24.36 12.60
CA LEU A 324 15.06 -24.35 12.72
C LEU A 324 14.57 -25.06 13.98
N ARG A 325 15.19 -26.18 14.37
CA ARG A 325 14.88 -26.88 15.62
C ARG A 325 15.25 -26.05 16.84
N GLU A 326 16.41 -25.39 16.83
CA GLU A 326 16.82 -24.47 17.90
C GLU A 326 15.87 -23.28 18.04
N MET A 327 15.32 -22.78 16.93
CA MET A 327 14.32 -21.71 16.90
C MET A 327 12.92 -22.18 17.31
N THR A 328 12.65 -23.49 17.27
CA THR A 328 11.36 -24.04 17.70
C THR A 328 11.32 -24.11 19.22
N PRO A 329 10.36 -23.46 19.89
CA PRO A 329 10.26 -23.53 21.35
C PRO A 329 10.14 -24.98 21.82
N VAL A 330 11.09 -25.42 22.66
CA VAL A 330 10.94 -26.66 23.41
C VAL A 330 9.80 -26.44 24.39
N THR A 331 8.76 -27.25 24.28
CA THR A 331 7.56 -27.23 25.14
C THR A 331 7.38 -28.59 25.80
N PRO A 332 6.68 -28.66 26.95
CA PRO A 332 6.30 -29.95 27.55
C PRO A 332 5.65 -30.91 26.55
N ASP A 333 4.78 -30.40 25.67
CA ASP A 333 4.11 -31.19 24.63
C ASP A 333 5.04 -31.67 23.51
N SER A 334 6.03 -30.86 23.10
CA SER A 334 7.02 -31.29 22.11
C SER A 334 7.93 -32.38 22.67
N LEU A 335 8.37 -32.24 23.92
CA LEU A 335 9.14 -33.27 24.62
C LEU A 335 8.31 -34.54 24.86
N TYR A 336 7.01 -34.41 25.15
CA TYR A 336 6.14 -35.59 25.32
C TYR A 336 6.02 -36.41 24.03
N ARG A 337 6.03 -35.77 22.85
CA ARG A 337 6.13 -36.51 21.58
C ARG A 337 7.42 -37.32 21.49
N GLU A 338 8.56 -36.75 21.90
CA GLU A 338 9.84 -37.48 21.96
C GLU A 338 9.80 -38.66 22.96
N VAL A 339 9.10 -38.52 24.09
CA VAL A 339 8.86 -39.63 25.03
C VAL A 339 8.13 -40.77 24.33
N ILE A 340 7.05 -40.49 23.61
CA ILE A 340 6.26 -41.51 22.89
C ILE A 340 7.09 -42.18 21.79
N ASP A 341 7.86 -41.41 21.02
CA ASP A 341 8.73 -41.96 19.98
C ASP A 341 9.79 -42.90 20.56
N ALA A 342 10.41 -42.52 21.69
CA ALA A 342 11.37 -43.36 22.41
C ALA A 342 10.71 -44.65 22.95
N LEU A 343 9.51 -44.56 23.54
CA LEU A 343 8.76 -45.73 24.00
C LEU A 343 8.41 -46.70 22.86
N ASN A 344 7.99 -46.18 21.70
CA ASN A 344 7.72 -47.00 20.51
C ASN A 344 8.99 -47.70 19.99
N ALA A 345 10.16 -47.10 20.21
CA ALA A 345 11.45 -47.68 19.91
C ALA A 345 11.99 -48.64 21.00
N ASN A 346 11.24 -48.84 22.10
CA ASN A 346 11.67 -49.55 23.31
C ASN A 346 12.92 -48.93 23.97
N ASP A 347 13.14 -47.63 23.79
CA ASP A 347 14.21 -46.86 24.42
C ASP A 347 13.70 -46.21 25.72
N ASP A 348 13.55 -47.03 26.76
CA ASP A 348 13.05 -46.59 28.07
C ASP A 348 13.99 -45.59 28.74
N ALA A 349 15.30 -45.64 28.45
CA ALA A 349 16.27 -44.71 29.00
C ALA A 349 16.03 -43.28 28.49
N THR A 350 15.85 -43.12 27.17
CA THR A 350 15.52 -41.82 26.58
C THR A 350 14.13 -41.34 27.01
N ALA A 351 13.13 -42.23 27.03
CA ALA A 351 11.78 -41.90 27.45
C ALA A 351 11.72 -41.39 28.91
N LYS A 352 12.47 -42.03 29.81
CA LYS A 352 12.59 -41.64 31.23
C LYS A 352 13.26 -40.27 31.36
N ALA A 353 14.41 -40.07 30.73
CA ALA A 353 15.14 -38.81 30.77
C ALA A 353 14.30 -37.63 30.25
N LYS A 354 13.57 -37.83 29.14
CA LYS A 354 12.68 -36.82 28.56
C LYS A 354 11.44 -36.55 29.41
N SER A 355 10.88 -37.57 30.05
CA SER A 355 9.78 -37.40 31.01
C SER A 355 10.21 -36.59 32.23
N GLU A 356 11.43 -36.79 32.74
CA GLU A 356 11.99 -35.97 33.82
C GLU A 356 12.27 -34.53 33.37
N GLU A 357 12.70 -34.32 32.12
CA GLU A 357 12.88 -32.99 31.52
C GLU A 357 11.54 -32.23 31.45
N ILE A 358 10.47 -32.90 31.00
CA ILE A 358 9.11 -32.34 31.00
C ILE A 358 8.73 -31.87 32.41
N LEU A 359 8.96 -32.70 33.43
CA LEU A 359 8.58 -32.38 34.81
C LEU A 359 9.41 -31.26 35.45
N LYS A 360 10.59 -30.95 34.91
CA LYS A 360 11.35 -29.74 35.28
C LYS A 360 10.72 -28.47 34.69
N MET A 361 10.08 -28.57 33.53
CA MET A 361 9.41 -27.46 32.85
C MET A 361 7.97 -27.24 33.36
N ASP A 362 7.24 -28.34 33.57
CA ASP A 362 5.89 -28.36 34.10
C ASP A 362 5.74 -29.52 35.10
N GLU A 363 5.87 -29.18 36.38
CA GLU A 363 5.73 -30.13 37.50
C GLU A 363 4.34 -30.77 37.61
N LYS A 364 3.34 -30.28 36.86
CA LYS A 364 1.97 -30.80 36.84
C LYS A 364 1.63 -31.54 35.55
N TYR A 365 2.62 -31.77 34.67
CA TYR A 365 2.40 -32.50 33.42
C TYR A 365 2.09 -33.98 33.68
N ALA A 366 0.80 -34.27 33.83
CA ALA A 366 0.34 -35.55 34.37
C ALA A 366 0.81 -36.75 33.54
N LEU A 367 0.78 -36.66 32.21
CA LEU A 367 1.15 -37.77 31.32
C LEU A 367 2.62 -38.20 31.50
N ALA A 368 3.54 -37.28 31.86
CA ALA A 368 4.93 -37.65 32.13
C ALA A 368 5.05 -38.53 33.39
N TYR A 369 4.25 -38.28 34.43
CA TYR A 369 4.18 -39.16 35.60
C TYR A 369 3.59 -40.53 35.26
N PHE A 370 2.64 -40.59 34.32
CA PHE A 370 2.07 -41.86 33.88
C PHE A 370 3.10 -42.72 33.14
N GLU A 371 3.82 -42.13 32.17
CA GLU A 371 4.86 -42.86 31.43
C GLU A 371 6.01 -43.30 32.33
N LEU A 372 6.48 -42.44 33.24
CA LEU A 372 7.47 -42.82 34.27
C LEU A 372 6.97 -43.99 35.11
N GLY A 373 5.71 -43.95 35.54
CA GLY A 373 5.07 -45.05 36.26
C GLY A 373 5.20 -46.38 35.50
N LYS A 374 4.88 -46.39 34.20
CA LYS A 374 4.98 -47.59 33.35
C LYS A 374 6.41 -48.04 33.11
N ILE A 375 7.35 -47.12 32.94
CA ILE A 375 8.78 -47.43 32.80
C ILE A 375 9.28 -48.12 34.08
N TYR A 376 8.99 -47.56 35.26
CA TYR A 376 9.38 -48.16 36.53
C TYR A 376 8.76 -49.55 36.76
N VAL A 377 7.55 -49.81 36.25
CA VAL A 377 6.98 -51.18 36.26
C VAL A 377 7.86 -52.14 35.45
N ARG A 378 8.32 -51.75 34.26
CA ARG A 378 9.20 -52.57 33.42
C ARG A 378 10.59 -52.77 34.03
N GLU A 379 11.06 -51.80 34.80
CA GLU A 379 12.32 -51.87 35.55
C GLU A 379 12.20 -52.65 36.88
N TYR A 380 11.00 -53.14 37.24
CA TYR A 380 10.71 -53.79 38.52
C TYR A 380 10.91 -52.88 39.76
N GLU A 381 10.92 -51.55 39.57
CA GLU A 381 11.00 -50.55 40.63
C GLU A 381 9.59 -50.14 41.12
N PHE A 382 8.90 -51.06 41.78
CA PHE A 382 7.47 -50.92 42.07
C PHE A 382 7.10 -49.76 43.00
N GLU A 383 7.95 -49.43 43.97
CA GLU A 383 7.72 -48.26 44.85
C GLU A 383 7.74 -46.95 44.04
N SER A 384 8.72 -46.80 43.15
CA SER A 384 8.84 -45.66 42.22
C SER A 384 7.66 -45.62 41.26
N ALA A 385 7.23 -46.78 40.74
CA ALA A 385 6.07 -46.89 39.86
C ALA A 385 4.80 -46.39 40.57
N ILE A 386 4.50 -46.89 41.77
CA ILE A 386 3.33 -46.48 42.56
C ILE A 386 3.37 -44.99 42.87
N LEU A 387 4.54 -44.45 43.25
CA LEU A 387 4.69 -43.04 43.56
C LEU A 387 4.32 -42.15 42.35
N ASN A 388 4.82 -42.51 41.16
CA ASN A 388 4.57 -41.75 39.94
C ASN A 388 3.13 -41.91 39.45
N LEU A 389 2.56 -43.11 39.50
CA LEU A 389 1.14 -43.33 39.14
C LEU A 389 0.19 -42.57 40.08
N LYS A 390 0.50 -42.46 41.37
CA LYS A 390 -0.26 -41.62 42.32
C LYS A 390 -0.18 -40.13 41.98
N LYS A 391 1.00 -39.64 41.56
CA LYS A 391 1.16 -38.26 41.07
C LYS A 391 0.39 -38.01 39.78
N TYR A 392 0.37 -38.97 38.86
CA TYR A 392 -0.49 -38.91 37.67
C TYR A 392 -1.96 -38.74 38.06
N LEU A 393 -2.50 -39.60 38.94
CA LEU A 393 -3.89 -39.50 39.39
C LEU A 393 -4.20 -38.18 40.11
N LYS A 394 -3.22 -37.59 40.80
CA LYS A 394 -3.35 -36.26 41.42
C LYS A 394 -3.46 -35.14 40.37
N TYR A 395 -2.66 -35.18 39.32
CA TYR A 395 -2.57 -34.11 38.32
C TYR A 395 -3.45 -34.29 37.08
N ALA A 396 -4.03 -35.48 36.88
CA ALA A 396 -5.04 -35.75 35.86
C ALA A 396 -6.40 -36.05 36.50
N PRO A 397 -7.09 -35.09 37.16
CA PRO A 397 -8.40 -35.33 37.76
C PRO A 397 -9.41 -35.83 36.72
N GLU A 398 -10.47 -36.51 37.18
CA GLU A 398 -11.54 -37.00 36.31
C GLU A 398 -12.14 -35.87 35.45
N GLY A 399 -12.38 -36.14 34.17
CA GLY A 399 -12.84 -35.14 33.19
C GLY A 399 -11.74 -34.23 32.62
N SER A 400 -10.49 -34.30 33.10
CA SER A 400 -9.37 -33.57 32.49
C SER A 400 -8.91 -34.22 31.16
N PRO A 401 -8.29 -33.45 30.24
CA PRO A 401 -7.73 -34.00 28.99
C PRO A 401 -6.73 -35.14 29.21
N ALA A 402 -6.02 -35.14 30.35
CA ALA A 402 -5.03 -36.16 30.69
C ALA A 402 -5.63 -37.42 31.36
N ALA A 403 -6.95 -37.45 31.64
CA ALA A 403 -7.60 -38.52 32.42
C ALA A 403 -7.72 -39.88 31.70
N LYS A 404 -7.32 -39.96 30.43
CA LYS A 404 -7.47 -41.15 29.56
C LYS A 404 -6.85 -42.45 30.11
N HIS A 405 -5.85 -42.37 31.01
CA HIS A 405 -5.18 -43.53 31.59
C HIS A 405 -5.48 -43.75 33.09
N ARG A 406 -6.48 -43.06 33.67
CA ARG A 406 -6.78 -43.19 35.12
C ARG A 406 -7.13 -44.61 35.55
N ALA A 407 -7.93 -45.33 34.76
CA ALA A 407 -8.32 -46.70 35.05
C ALA A 407 -7.08 -47.62 35.09
N GLU A 408 -6.26 -47.57 34.03
CA GLU A 408 -5.00 -48.31 33.92
C GLU A 408 -4.05 -47.97 35.08
N ALA A 409 -3.87 -46.69 35.42
CA ALA A 409 -3.02 -46.28 36.53
C ALA A 409 -3.53 -46.79 37.90
N THR A 410 -4.85 -46.82 38.10
CA THR A 410 -5.45 -47.32 39.35
C THR A 410 -5.25 -48.82 39.48
N GLU A 411 -5.49 -49.57 38.41
CA GLU A 411 -5.27 -51.02 38.35
C GLU A 411 -3.82 -51.40 38.58
N LEU A 412 -2.88 -50.67 37.96
CA LEU A 412 -1.45 -50.86 38.19
C LEU A 412 -1.08 -50.58 39.65
N ILE A 413 -1.60 -49.52 40.27
CA ILE A 413 -1.30 -49.26 41.70
C ILE A 413 -1.79 -50.42 42.58
N VAL A 414 -3.00 -50.94 42.35
CA VAL A 414 -3.54 -52.06 43.12
C VAL A 414 -2.67 -53.30 42.94
N THR A 415 -2.42 -53.69 41.68
CA THR A 415 -1.61 -54.87 41.33
C THR A 415 -0.21 -54.82 41.92
N LEU A 416 0.42 -53.63 41.96
CA LEU A 416 1.78 -53.47 42.50
C LEU A 416 1.83 -53.38 44.03
N SER A 417 0.68 -53.22 44.69
CA SER A 417 0.57 -53.11 46.15
C SER A 417 0.20 -54.43 46.83
N GLU A 418 -0.17 -55.44 46.05
CA GLU A 418 -0.42 -56.84 46.47
C GLU A 418 0.85 -57.68 46.30
#